data_AF-H6QBN3-F1
#
_entry.id   AF-H6QBN3-F1
#
_cell.length_a   1.000
_cell.length_b   1.000
_cell.length_c   1.000
_cell.angle_alpha   90.00
_cell.angle_beta   90.00
_cell.angle_gamma   90.00
#
_symmetry.space_group_name_H-M   'P 1'
#
loop_
_entity.id
_entity.type
_entity.pdbx_description
1 polymer ?
#
loop_
_entity_poly.entity_id
_entity_poly.type
_entity_poly.pdbx_seq_one_letter_code
_entity_poly.pdbx_strand_id
1 'polypeptide(L)'
;MRWVIELALAALVLGYVFYALSAMAPSPAYIASEREVTANAYFVLLRLSADPNFMALVEDAICANETRKQQVLNELRSTLDAVIPVRYAYNFTVYLDDVRPPTCRVCSTWGVKLASVARPSGFNATSASPAIVSAVLRDGTRVKLTLYMTKP
;
A
#
# COMPACT_ATOMS: atom_id res chain seq x y z
N MET A 1 -52.87 15.22 22.02
CA MET A 1 -51.96 14.06 22.23
C MET A 1 -51.09 13.72 21.02
N ARG A 2 -51.48 14.08 19.78
CA ARG A 2 -50.69 13.85 18.56
C ARG A 2 -49.26 14.41 18.61
N TRP A 3 -49.08 15.63 19.14
CA TRP A 3 -47.77 16.26 19.29
C TRP A 3 -46.81 15.48 20.20
N VAL A 4 -47.32 14.80 21.24
CA VAL A 4 -46.51 13.99 22.16
C VAL A 4 -46.00 12.72 21.47
N ILE A 5 -46.85 12.09 20.63
CA ILE A 5 -46.49 10.90 19.86
C ILE A 5 -45.44 11.25 18.80
N GLU A 6 -45.62 12.36 18.07
CA GLU A 6 -44.67 12.85 17.08
C GLU A 6 -43.29 13.14 17.71
N LEU A 7 -43.26 13.71 18.92
CA LEU A 7 -42.02 14.05 19.63
C LEU A 7 -41.30 12.79 20.15
N ALA A 8 -42.05 11.80 20.67
CA ALA A 8 -41.48 10.52 21.09
C ALA A 8 -40.89 9.74 19.92
N LEU A 9 -41.56 9.76 18.75
CA LEU A 9 -41.09 9.08 17.55
C LEU A 9 -39.84 9.75 16.96
N ALA A 10 -39.80 11.09 16.96
CA ALA A 10 -38.62 11.85 16.57
C ALA A 10 -37.40 11.56 17.47
N ALA A 11 -37.61 11.46 18.79
CA ALA A 11 -36.57 11.11 19.75
C ALA A 11 -36.04 9.69 19.53
N LEU A 12 -36.92 8.72 19.25
CA LEU A 12 -36.55 7.34 18.95
C LEU A 12 -35.72 7.23 17.65
N VAL A 13 -36.14 7.93 16.60
CA VAL A 13 -35.42 7.94 15.32
C VAL A 13 -34.04 8.59 15.49
N LEU A 14 -33.96 9.73 16.17
CA LEU A 14 -32.68 10.38 16.46
C LEU A 14 -31.76 9.47 17.28
N GLY A 15 -32.28 8.87 18.36
CA GLY A 15 -31.52 7.92 19.19
C GLY A 15 -31.00 6.73 18.40
N TYR A 16 -31.82 6.18 17.49
CA TYR A 16 -31.40 5.08 16.61
C TYR A 16 -30.32 5.50 15.62
N VAL A 17 -30.43 6.70 15.03
CA VAL A 17 -29.42 7.25 14.11
C VAL A 17 -28.09 7.45 14.85
N PHE A 18 -28.10 8.03 16.05
CA PHE A 18 -26.88 8.18 16.84
C PHE A 18 -26.28 6.83 17.25
N TYR A 19 -27.12 5.87 17.63
CA TYR A 19 -26.66 4.51 17.93
C TYR A 19 -25.98 3.86 16.71
N ALA A 20 -26.63 3.89 15.54
CA ALA A 20 -26.08 3.34 14.31
C ALA A 20 -24.74 4.01 13.93
N LEU A 21 -24.68 5.34 13.98
CA LEU A 21 -23.45 6.08 13.68
C LEU A 21 -22.32 5.78 14.68
N SER A 22 -22.64 5.65 15.97
CA SER A 22 -21.64 5.33 16.99
C SER A 22 -21.15 3.88 16.92
N ALA A 23 -22.02 2.94 16.54
CA ALA A 23 -21.67 1.53 16.34
C ALA A 23 -20.79 1.32 15.09
N MET A 24 -20.89 2.22 14.10
CA MET A 24 -20.06 2.19 12.89
C MET A 24 -18.70 2.89 13.08
N ALA A 25 -18.48 3.58 14.20
CA ALA A 25 -17.21 4.24 14.46
C ALA A 25 -16.11 3.19 14.71
N PRO A 26 -14.95 3.30 14.03
CA PRO A 26 -13.84 2.37 14.25
C PRO A 26 -13.37 2.46 15.70
N SER A 27 -13.12 1.30 16.31
CA SER A 27 -12.66 1.26 17.69
C SER A 27 -11.30 1.97 17.84
N PRO A 28 -11.03 2.62 18.99
CA PRO A 28 -9.75 3.30 19.21
C PRO A 28 -8.55 2.32 19.12
N ALA A 29 -8.76 1.05 19.43
CA ALA A 29 -7.75 0.00 19.26
C ALA A 29 -7.43 -0.26 17.77
N TYR A 30 -8.44 -0.24 16.90
CA TYR A 30 -8.26 -0.34 15.45
C TYR A 30 -7.41 0.82 14.91
N ILE A 31 -7.74 2.06 15.30
CA ILE A 31 -7.02 3.26 14.86
C ILE A 31 -5.54 3.24 15.31
N ALA A 32 -5.28 2.81 16.55
CA ALA A 32 -3.91 2.68 17.05
C ALA A 32 -3.12 1.61 16.27
N SER A 33 -3.75 0.47 15.98
CA SER A 33 -3.12 -0.60 15.21
C SER A 33 -2.83 -0.20 13.75
N GLU A 34 -3.73 0.54 13.09
CA GLU A 34 -3.48 1.04 11.74
C GLU A 34 -2.33 2.04 11.70
N ARG A 35 -2.21 2.92 12.71
CA ARG A 35 -1.09 3.84 12.84
C ARG A 35 0.24 3.10 13.02
N GLU A 36 0.26 2.02 13.79
CA GLU A 36 1.45 1.18 13.94
C GLU A 36 1.84 0.50 12.62
N VAL A 37 0.87 -0.09 11.91
CA VAL A 37 1.12 -0.78 10.64
C VAL A 37 1.61 0.17 9.56
N THR A 38 1.00 1.36 9.46
CA THR A 38 1.41 2.40 8.50
C THR A 38 2.80 2.93 8.81
N ALA A 39 3.09 3.26 10.07
CA ALA A 39 4.44 3.69 10.48
C ALA A 39 5.49 2.61 10.18
N ASN A 40 5.19 1.35 10.49
CA ASN A 40 6.10 0.24 10.19
C ASN A 40 6.31 0.07 8.68
N ALA A 41 5.27 0.21 7.86
CA ALA A 41 5.40 0.18 6.40
C ALA A 41 6.33 1.27 5.87
N TYR A 42 6.24 2.49 6.42
CA TYR A 42 7.17 3.58 6.08
C TYR A 42 8.62 3.25 6.47
N PHE A 43 8.86 2.78 7.69
CA PHE A 43 10.22 2.43 8.13
C PHE A 43 10.83 1.29 7.29
N VAL A 44 10.05 0.25 7.00
CA VAL A 44 10.48 -0.86 6.13
C VAL A 44 10.81 -0.33 4.74
N LEU A 45 9.93 0.47 4.15
CA LEU A 45 10.12 1.00 2.80
C LEU A 45 11.34 1.93 2.72
N LEU A 46 11.54 2.80 3.72
CA LEU A 46 12.70 3.68 3.81
C LEU A 46 14.00 2.87 3.89
N ARG A 47 14.03 1.85 4.77
CA ARG A 47 15.20 0.97 4.91
C ARG A 47 15.51 0.23 3.61
N LEU A 48 14.49 -0.30 2.93
CA LEU A 48 14.64 -1.00 1.65
C LEU A 48 15.10 -0.05 0.54
N SER A 49 14.57 1.18 0.49
CA SER A 49 14.98 2.18 -0.50
C SER A 49 16.42 2.66 -0.31
N ALA A 50 16.95 2.56 0.91
CA ALA A 50 18.34 2.86 1.22
C ALA A 50 19.30 1.69 0.92
N ASP A 51 18.77 0.48 0.68
CA ASP A 51 19.59 -0.70 0.36
C ASP A 51 19.88 -0.75 -1.16
N PRO A 52 21.15 -0.62 -1.58
CA PRO A 52 21.51 -0.63 -3.00
C PRO A 52 21.27 -1.98 -3.68
N ASN A 53 21.21 -3.09 -2.94
CA ASN A 53 20.91 -4.41 -3.49
C ASN A 53 19.41 -4.53 -3.79
N PHE A 54 18.56 -4.05 -2.87
CA PHE A 54 17.12 -4.02 -3.10
C PHE A 54 16.77 -3.11 -4.27
N MET A 55 17.38 -1.92 -4.36
CA MET A 55 17.13 -1.01 -5.48
C MET A 55 17.61 -1.58 -6.82
N ALA A 56 18.69 -2.36 -6.84
CA ALA A 56 19.11 -3.09 -8.03
C ALA A 56 18.08 -4.14 -8.47
N LEU A 57 17.54 -4.88 -7.50
CA LEU A 57 16.50 -5.89 -7.75
C LEU A 57 15.21 -5.26 -8.26
N VAL A 58 14.86 -4.07 -7.76
CA VAL A 58 13.74 -3.27 -8.26
C VAL A 58 14.00 -2.83 -9.71
N GLU A 59 15.19 -2.35 -10.03
CA GLU A 59 15.58 -1.97 -11.39
C GLU A 59 15.51 -3.17 -12.34
N ASP A 60 16.07 -4.32 -11.93
CA ASP A 60 15.99 -5.57 -12.67
C ASP A 60 14.54 -6.01 -12.86
N ALA A 61 13.66 -5.84 -11.86
CA ALA A 61 12.24 -6.20 -11.97
C ALA A 61 11.50 -5.31 -12.99
N ILE A 62 11.90 -4.05 -13.13
CA ILE A 62 11.32 -3.10 -14.11
C ILE A 62 11.82 -3.40 -15.52
N CYS A 63 13.12 -3.68 -15.64
CA CYS A 63 13.84 -3.81 -16.91
C CYS A 63 13.97 -5.25 -17.43
N ALA A 64 13.58 -6.26 -16.65
CA ALA A 64 13.65 -7.66 -17.08
C ALA A 64 12.77 -7.94 -18.30
N ASN A 65 13.31 -8.75 -19.22
CA ASN A 65 12.56 -9.34 -20.33
C ASN A 65 11.49 -10.31 -19.81
N GLU A 66 10.42 -10.53 -20.58
CA GLU A 66 9.26 -11.33 -20.17
C GLU A 66 9.62 -12.74 -19.65
N THR A 67 10.65 -13.37 -20.20
CA THR A 67 11.14 -14.69 -19.75
C THR A 67 11.80 -14.67 -18.37
N ARG A 68 12.46 -13.57 -17.99
CA ARG A 68 13.18 -13.41 -16.72
C ARG A 68 12.37 -12.65 -15.67
N LYS A 69 11.33 -11.91 -16.11
CA LYS A 69 10.50 -11.05 -15.27
C LYS A 69 9.86 -11.79 -14.11
N GLN A 70 9.31 -12.99 -14.38
CA GLN A 70 8.68 -13.79 -13.33
C GLN A 70 9.69 -14.22 -12.26
N GLN A 71 10.91 -14.57 -12.67
CA GLN A 71 11.98 -14.97 -11.76
C GLN A 71 12.40 -13.80 -10.86
N VAL A 72 12.65 -12.62 -11.43
CA VAL A 72 13.06 -11.43 -10.66
C VAL A 72 11.93 -10.96 -9.74
N LEU A 73 10.66 -11.04 -10.18
CA LEU A 73 9.52 -10.74 -9.31
C LEU A 73 9.42 -11.71 -8.13
N ASN A 74 9.78 -12.99 -8.32
CA ASN A 74 9.83 -13.95 -7.22
C ASN A 74 11.00 -13.67 -6.25
N GLU A 75 12.15 -13.23 -6.76
CA GLU A 75 13.29 -12.79 -5.92
C GLU A 75 12.95 -11.51 -5.13
N LEU A 76 12.26 -10.56 -5.77
CA LEU A 76 11.76 -9.36 -5.11
C LEU A 76 10.75 -9.74 -4.02
N ARG A 77 9.87 -10.71 -4.31
CA ARG A 77 8.94 -11.26 -3.33
C ARG A 77 9.64 -11.95 -2.17
N SER A 78 10.65 -12.78 -2.42
CA SER A 78 11.36 -13.47 -1.34
C SER A 78 12.09 -12.49 -0.42
N THR A 79 12.65 -11.42 -0.99
CA THR A 79 13.30 -10.34 -0.23
C THR A 79 12.29 -9.60 0.64
N LEU A 80 11.11 -9.26 0.10
CA LEU A 80 10.02 -8.66 0.87
C LEU A 80 9.47 -9.61 1.92
N ASP A 81 9.36 -10.90 1.61
CA ASP A 81 8.87 -11.93 2.53
C ASP A 81 9.82 -12.16 3.72
N ALA A 82 11.12 -11.99 3.51
CA ALA A 82 12.13 -12.07 4.57
C ALA A 82 12.11 -10.86 5.51
N VAL A 83 11.76 -9.67 5.00
CA VAL A 83 11.75 -8.42 5.76
C VAL A 83 10.39 -8.18 6.44
N ILE A 84 9.30 -8.49 5.75
CA ILE A 84 7.94 -8.24 6.23
C ILE A 84 7.42 -9.48 6.97
N PRO A 85 7.12 -9.40 8.28
CA PRO A 85 6.64 -10.53 9.05
C PRO A 85 5.41 -11.20 8.41
N VAL A 86 5.38 -12.54 8.43
CA VAL A 86 4.35 -13.37 7.76
C VAL A 86 2.91 -13.00 8.15
N ARG A 87 2.72 -12.47 9.37
CA ARG A 87 1.43 -12.01 9.88
C ARG A 87 0.84 -10.80 9.14
N TYR A 88 1.60 -10.13 8.27
CA TYR A 88 1.11 -9.01 7.46
C TYR A 88 0.89 -9.44 6.02
N ALA A 89 -0.27 -9.05 5.49
CA ALA A 89 -0.49 -8.98 4.06
C ALA A 89 0.12 -7.67 3.54
N TYR A 90 0.72 -7.70 2.35
CA TYR A 90 1.31 -6.53 1.73
C TYR A 90 1.07 -6.47 0.24
N ASN A 91 1.09 -5.25 -0.29
CA ASN A 91 1.15 -4.99 -1.73
C ASN A 91 2.23 -3.94 -1.98
N PHE A 92 3.31 -4.37 -2.61
CA PHE A 92 4.38 -3.52 -3.07
C PHE A 92 4.17 -3.22 -4.55
N THR A 93 4.26 -1.93 -4.89
CA THR A 93 4.10 -1.43 -6.25
C THR A 93 5.15 -0.38 -6.55
N VAL A 94 5.65 -0.42 -7.78
CA VAL A 94 6.60 0.56 -8.29
C VAL A 94 5.93 1.31 -9.42
N TYR A 95 5.89 2.63 -9.28
CA TYR A 95 5.35 3.55 -10.27
C TYR A 95 6.48 4.41 -10.84
N LEU A 96 6.32 4.82 -12.08
CA LEU A 96 7.21 5.82 -12.67
C LEU A 96 6.90 7.21 -12.11
N ASP A 97 7.95 7.95 -11.71
CA ASP A 97 7.85 9.34 -11.26
C ASP A 97 8.16 10.31 -12.42
N ASP A 98 7.56 11.51 -12.38
CA ASP A 98 7.28 12.44 -13.51
C ASP A 98 8.48 12.98 -14.32
N VAL A 99 9.71 12.52 -14.05
CA VAL A 99 10.93 13.22 -14.53
C VAL A 99 11.57 12.56 -15.75
N ARG A 100 11.54 11.22 -15.87
CA ARG A 100 12.04 10.49 -17.05
C ARG A 100 11.74 8.99 -16.93
N PRO A 101 11.27 8.28 -17.97
CA PRO A 101 11.21 6.83 -17.95
C PRO A 101 12.62 6.20 -17.89
N PRO A 102 12.78 5.01 -17.28
CA PRO A 102 14.06 4.32 -17.24
C PRO A 102 14.52 3.94 -18.64
N THR A 103 15.83 3.86 -18.82
CA THR A 103 16.45 3.62 -20.14
C THR A 103 15.94 2.34 -20.83
N CYS A 104 15.55 1.33 -20.04
CA CYS A 104 14.98 0.08 -20.53
C CYS A 104 13.51 0.19 -20.99
N ARG A 105 12.79 1.25 -20.60
CA ARG A 105 11.37 1.47 -20.94
C ARG A 105 11.11 2.91 -21.39
N VAL A 106 11.85 3.36 -22.40
CA VAL A 106 11.82 4.73 -22.94
C VAL A 106 10.41 5.21 -23.33
N CYS A 107 9.50 4.30 -23.69
CA CYS A 107 8.12 4.62 -24.09
C CYS A 107 7.08 4.54 -22.95
N SER A 108 7.49 4.34 -21.70
CA SER A 108 6.55 4.30 -20.58
C SER A 108 6.03 5.69 -20.21
N THR A 109 4.72 5.78 -19.99
CA THR A 109 4.05 7.00 -19.53
C THR A 109 4.07 7.10 -18.01
N TRP A 110 3.87 8.31 -17.48
CA TRP A 110 3.85 8.58 -16.05
C TRP A 110 2.67 7.91 -15.34
N GLY A 111 2.83 7.59 -14.06
CA GLY A 111 1.81 6.91 -13.27
C GLY A 111 1.57 5.44 -13.66
N VAL A 112 2.31 4.92 -14.65
CA VAL A 112 2.23 3.51 -15.03
C VAL A 112 2.88 2.64 -13.95
N LYS A 113 2.17 1.57 -13.62
CA LYS A 113 2.65 0.49 -12.75
C LYS A 113 3.73 -0.31 -13.48
N LEU A 114 4.97 -0.23 -13.01
CA LEU A 114 6.13 -0.88 -13.63
C LEU A 114 6.33 -2.30 -13.10
N ALA A 115 6.23 -2.48 -11.79
CA ALA A 115 6.38 -3.77 -11.11
C ALA A 115 5.45 -3.84 -9.90
N SER A 116 5.05 -5.05 -9.52
CA SER A 116 4.22 -5.27 -8.35
C SER A 116 4.30 -6.67 -7.82
N VAL A 117 4.34 -6.76 -6.51
CA VAL A 117 4.41 -8.00 -5.75
C VAL A 117 3.46 -7.88 -4.57
N ALA A 118 2.68 -8.92 -4.33
CA ALA A 118 1.73 -8.93 -3.23
C ALA A 118 1.74 -10.28 -2.51
N ARG A 119 1.49 -10.22 -1.20
CA ARG A 119 1.23 -11.38 -0.34
C ARG A 119 -0.08 -11.16 0.43
N PRO A 120 -1.09 -12.04 0.30
CA PRO A 120 -1.18 -13.14 -0.67
C PRO A 120 -1.21 -12.62 -2.12
N SER A 121 -0.91 -13.50 -3.09
CA SER A 121 -0.91 -13.11 -4.50
C SER A 121 -2.28 -12.53 -4.89
N GLY A 122 -2.29 -11.40 -5.60
CA GLY A 122 -3.53 -10.71 -5.99
C GLY A 122 -4.18 -9.84 -4.90
N PHE A 123 -3.57 -9.69 -3.73
CA PHE A 123 -4.06 -8.78 -2.69
C PHE A 123 -4.11 -7.33 -3.20
N ASN A 124 -5.31 -6.74 -3.22
CA ASN A 124 -5.51 -5.35 -3.62
C ASN A 124 -5.78 -4.48 -2.40
N ALA A 125 -4.87 -3.54 -2.12
CA ALA A 125 -4.95 -2.71 -0.92
C ALA A 125 -5.92 -1.56 -1.14
N THR A 126 -7.19 -1.77 -0.80
CA THR A 126 -8.27 -0.78 -1.02
C THR A 126 -8.60 0.06 0.22
N SER A 127 -8.20 -0.39 1.43
CA SER A 127 -8.58 0.28 2.69
C SER A 127 -7.40 0.77 3.56
N ALA A 128 -6.18 0.32 3.32
CA ALA A 128 -5.01 0.70 4.13
C ALA A 128 -4.28 1.92 3.55
N SER A 129 -3.85 2.86 4.42
CA SER A 129 -3.02 3.99 3.98
C SER A 129 -1.67 3.49 3.45
N PRO A 130 -1.25 3.88 2.24
CA PRO A 130 0.05 3.46 1.70
C PRO A 130 1.22 4.15 2.39
N ALA A 131 2.33 3.43 2.50
CA ALA A 131 3.64 4.04 2.62
C ALA A 131 4.18 4.37 1.22
N ILE A 132 4.58 5.62 1.00
CA ILE A 132 5.06 6.10 -0.29
C ILE A 132 6.43 6.75 -0.11
N VAL A 133 7.41 6.32 -0.91
CA VAL A 133 8.76 6.89 -0.94
C VAL A 133 9.18 7.10 -2.39
N SER A 134 9.73 8.27 -2.69
CA SER A 134 10.42 8.51 -3.97
C SER A 134 11.87 8.06 -3.84
N ALA A 135 12.31 7.18 -4.75
CA ALA A 135 13.66 6.66 -4.81
C ALA A 135 14.26 6.88 -6.21
N VAL A 136 15.57 6.76 -6.31
CA VAL A 136 16.31 6.93 -7.57
C VAL A 136 16.93 5.59 -7.95
N LEU A 137 16.68 5.12 -9.17
CA LEU A 137 17.31 3.94 -9.77
C LEU A 137 18.78 4.23 -10.12
N ARG A 138 19.57 3.21 -10.46
CA ARG A 138 21.00 3.41 -10.76
C ARG A 138 21.22 4.27 -12.00
N ASP A 139 20.28 4.25 -12.94
CA ASP A 139 20.28 5.09 -14.15
C ASP A 139 19.91 6.56 -13.88
N GLY A 140 19.59 6.93 -12.63
CA GLY A 140 19.18 8.28 -12.24
C GLY A 140 17.67 8.53 -12.40
N THR A 141 16.90 7.53 -12.83
CA THR A 141 15.46 7.63 -12.97
C THR A 141 14.77 7.67 -11.62
N ARG A 142 13.84 8.61 -11.44
CA ARG A 142 13.00 8.67 -10.23
C ARG A 142 11.85 7.67 -10.35
N VAL A 143 11.66 6.89 -9.30
CA VAL A 143 10.54 5.96 -9.16
C VAL A 143 9.84 6.19 -7.84
N LYS A 144 8.52 6.01 -7.86
CA LYS A 144 7.67 6.07 -6.67
C LYS A 144 7.41 4.66 -6.19
N LEU A 145 7.99 4.30 -5.05
CA LEU A 145 7.77 3.04 -4.39
C LEU A 145 6.57 3.18 -3.46
N THR A 146 5.64 2.25 -3.54
CA THR A 146 4.44 2.23 -2.71
C THR A 146 4.31 0.87 -2.05
N LEU A 147 4.22 0.87 -0.71
CA LEU A 147 4.03 -0.32 0.09
C LEU A 147 2.74 -0.16 0.91
N TYR A 148 1.78 -1.03 0.63
CA TYR A 148 0.62 -1.22 1.48
C TYR A 148 0.88 -2.40 2.40
N MET A 149 0.55 -2.24 3.68
CA MET A 149 0.57 -3.32 4.65
C MET A 149 -0.74 -3.31 5.43
N THR A 150 -1.29 -4.50 5.66
CA THR A 150 -2.42 -4.68 6.57
C THR A 150 -2.19 -5.90 7.44
N LYS A 151 -2.75 -5.86 8.63
CA LYS A 151 -2.95 -7.07 9.43
C LYS A 151 -4.28 -7.70 8.95
N PRO A 152 -4.30 -9.01 8.63
CA PRO A 152 -5.55 -9.71 8.37
C PRO A 152 -6.41 -9.80 9.63
#